data_AF-A0A6P5AK72-F1
#
_entry.id   AF-A0A6P5AK72-F1
#
_cell.length_a   1.000
_cell.length_b   1.000
_cell.length_c   1.000
_cell.angle_alpha   90.00
_cell.angle_beta   90.00
_cell.angle_gamma   90.00
#
_symmetry.space_group_name_H-M   'P 1'
#
loop_
_entity.id
_entity.type
_entity.pdbx_description
1 polymer ?
#
loop_
_entity_poly.entity_id
_entity_poly.type
_entity_poly.pdbx_seq_one_letter_code
_entity_poly.pdbx_strand_id
1 'polypeptide(L)'
;MLFEDTDFPASDSALYYKGNSQSGDVGQIVWRRPQELVESPVLLPADGDLCVQDVVQGRLGDCWFLCACAAIAPHRQLMQRVAESFNSSIPPTTEALHVLTEVHQKTWGDQEYEGKFCFVFWKFGTWTEVTVDDRLPCRDGRLLYSRCANKRHFWLPLMEKAYAK
;
A
#
# COMPACT_ATOMS: atom_id res chain seq x y z
N MET A 1 15.44 13.10 -4.75
CA MET A 1 15.56 12.30 -3.50
C MET A 1 14.19 11.71 -3.25
N LEU A 2 14.09 10.43 -2.90
CA LEU A 2 12.79 9.78 -2.67
C LEU A 2 12.31 10.04 -1.24
N PHE A 3 10.99 10.09 -1.05
CA PHE A 3 10.34 10.25 0.24
C PHE A 3 10.71 9.11 1.20
N GLU A 4 10.97 9.49 2.45
CA GLU A 4 11.25 8.60 3.56
C GLU A 4 10.34 9.00 4.72
N ASP A 5 9.52 8.07 5.18
CA ASP A 5 8.56 8.32 6.24
C ASP A 5 9.25 8.27 7.61
N THR A 6 9.35 9.41 8.28
CA THR A 6 9.98 9.51 9.61
C THR A 6 9.07 8.99 10.73
N ASP A 7 7.75 9.01 10.53
CA ASP A 7 6.77 8.58 11.53
C ASP A 7 6.58 7.05 11.48
N PHE A 8 6.84 6.44 10.33
CA PHE A 8 6.81 4.98 10.13
C PHE A 8 8.09 4.49 9.43
N PRO A 9 9.24 4.50 10.14
CA PRO A 9 10.54 4.28 9.53
C PRO A 9 10.73 2.84 9.07
N ALA A 10 11.49 2.66 7.98
CA ALA A 10 11.90 1.37 7.44
C ALA A 10 12.90 0.63 8.34
N SER A 11 12.43 0.20 9.52
CA SER A 11 13.23 -0.45 10.57
C SER A 11 12.36 -1.36 11.43
N ASP A 12 12.98 -2.11 12.33
CA ASP A 12 12.30 -3.05 13.23
C ASP A 12 11.22 -2.39 14.12
N SER A 13 11.31 -1.08 14.39
CA SER A 13 10.29 -0.37 15.18
C SER A 13 8.93 -0.27 14.48
N ALA A 14 8.90 -0.38 13.15
CA ALA A 14 7.67 -0.44 12.37
C ALA A 14 7.12 -1.86 12.24
N LEU A 15 7.89 -2.88 12.63
CA LEU A 15 7.52 -4.30 12.52
C LEU A 15 7.09 -4.89 13.86
N TYR A 16 7.71 -4.44 14.95
CA TYR A 16 7.58 -5.08 16.25
C TYR A 16 7.31 -4.06 17.36
N TYR A 17 6.48 -4.47 18.33
CA TYR A 17 6.40 -3.77 19.60
C TYR A 17 7.74 -3.83 20.34
N LYS A 18 8.05 -2.76 21.08
CA LYS A 18 9.27 -2.66 21.90
C LYS A 18 9.42 -3.90 22.79
N GLY A 19 10.56 -4.58 22.69
CA GLY A 19 10.89 -5.76 23.48
C GLY A 19 10.49 -7.11 22.87
N ASN A 20 9.88 -7.11 21.68
CA ASN A 20 9.47 -8.34 20.98
C ASN A 20 10.24 -8.59 19.67
N SER A 21 11.51 -8.17 19.62
CA SER A 21 12.42 -8.53 18.52
C SER A 21 12.47 -10.05 18.44
N GLN A 22 11.70 -10.65 17.53
CA GLN A 22 11.62 -12.09 17.40
C GLN A 22 13.01 -12.63 17.06
N SER A 23 13.69 -13.15 18.07
CA SER A 23 14.93 -13.92 18.00
C SER A 23 14.79 -15.22 17.17
N GLY A 24 13.61 -15.48 16.61
CA GLY A 24 13.30 -16.64 15.78
C GLY A 24 13.21 -16.37 14.27
N ASP A 25 13.37 -15.14 13.79
CA ASP A 25 13.30 -14.87 12.35
C ASP A 25 14.66 -15.13 11.68
N VAL A 26 14.84 -16.37 11.24
CA VAL A 26 16.03 -16.86 10.54
C VAL A 26 16.17 -16.15 9.19
N GLY A 27 16.80 -14.97 9.19
CA GLY A 27 17.11 -14.18 8.00
C GLY A 27 16.94 -12.67 8.20
N GLN A 28 17.90 -11.88 7.73
CA GLN A 28 17.87 -10.41 7.82
C GLN A 28 16.69 -9.86 7.02
N ILE A 29 15.79 -9.11 7.68
CA ILE A 29 14.74 -8.34 6.99
C ILE A 29 15.41 -7.13 6.36
N VAL A 30 15.12 -6.92 5.08
CA VAL A 30 15.62 -5.77 4.31
C VAL A 30 14.43 -5.03 3.73
N TRP A 31 14.40 -3.71 3.91
CA TRP A 31 13.38 -2.86 3.34
C TRP A 31 13.76 -2.49 1.90
N ARG A 32 12.86 -2.72 0.94
CA ARG A 32 13.09 -2.46 -0.48
C ARG A 32 11.88 -1.78 -1.11
N ARG A 33 12.12 -0.92 -2.11
CA ARG A 33 11.08 -0.32 -2.94
C ARG A 33 10.67 -1.29 -4.07
N PRO A 34 9.46 -1.16 -4.63
CA PRO A 34 8.98 -2.04 -5.70
C PRO A 34 9.90 -2.14 -6.92
N GLN A 35 10.56 -1.04 -7.33
CA GLN A 35 11.52 -1.02 -8.43
C GLN A 35 12.77 -1.86 -8.19
N GLU A 36 13.09 -2.18 -6.93
CA GLU A 36 14.21 -3.05 -6.55
C GLU A 36 13.81 -4.54 -6.50
N LEU A 37 12.52 -4.84 -6.64
CA LEU A 37 11.96 -6.19 -6.53
C LEU A 37 11.52 -6.75 -7.88
N VAL A 38 10.91 -5.92 -8.72
CA VAL A 38 10.37 -6.32 -10.02
C VAL A 38 10.53 -5.21 -11.05
N GLU A 39 10.66 -5.61 -12.32
CA GLU A 39 10.63 -4.67 -13.45
C GLU A 39 9.23 -4.12 -13.67
N SER A 40 9.14 -2.81 -13.92
CA SER A 40 7.89 -2.09 -14.20
C SER A 40 6.76 -2.36 -13.20
N PRO A 41 6.97 -2.07 -11.90
CA PRO A 41 5.92 -2.22 -10.90
C PRO A 41 4.79 -1.21 -11.17
N VAL A 42 3.56 -1.61 -10.87
CA VAL A 42 2.35 -0.79 -10.98
C VAL A 42 1.59 -0.87 -9.67
N LEU A 43 0.86 0.18 -9.32
CA LEU A 43 0.08 0.13 -8.08
C LEU A 43 -1.13 -0.78 -8.29
N LEU A 44 -1.92 -0.42 -9.31
CA LEU A 44 -3.16 -1.07 -9.68
C LEU A 44 -3.03 -1.70 -11.08
N PRO A 45 -3.83 -2.73 -11.39
CA PRO A 45 -3.98 -3.23 -12.76
C PRO A 45 -4.41 -2.11 -13.73
N ALA A 46 -3.92 -2.14 -14.97
CA ALA A 46 -4.22 -1.11 -15.97
C ALA A 46 -5.70 -1.08 -16.40
N ASP A 47 -6.35 -2.23 -16.42
CA ASP A 47 -7.80 -2.36 -16.64
C ASP A 47 -8.62 -1.98 -15.40
N GLY A 48 -7.98 -1.88 -14.24
CA GLY A 48 -8.62 -1.68 -12.95
C GLY A 48 -9.44 -2.89 -12.49
N ASP A 49 -9.24 -4.06 -13.11
CA ASP A 49 -9.92 -5.30 -12.72
C ASP A 49 -9.17 -5.93 -11.54
N LEU A 50 -9.62 -5.56 -10.35
CA LEU A 50 -9.13 -6.12 -9.10
C LEU A 50 -10.10 -7.22 -8.66
N CYS A 51 -9.57 -8.40 -8.35
CA CYS A 51 -10.38 -9.53 -7.91
C CYS A 51 -9.95 -10.02 -6.53
N VAL A 52 -10.83 -10.80 -5.89
CA VAL A 52 -10.51 -11.47 -4.61
C VAL A 52 -9.22 -12.29 -4.69
N GLN A 53 -8.92 -12.88 -5.85
CA GLN A 53 -7.74 -13.72 -6.02
C GLN A 53 -6.43 -12.92 -6.02
N ASP A 54 -6.50 -11.59 -6.18
CA ASP A 54 -5.31 -10.75 -6.07
C ASP A 54 -4.78 -10.68 -4.64
N VAL A 55 -5.58 -11.00 -3.62
CA VAL A 55 -5.16 -10.89 -2.22
C VAL A 55 -4.44 -12.15 -1.75
N VAL A 56 -3.13 -12.04 -1.54
CA VAL A 56 -2.30 -13.14 -1.02
C VAL A 56 -1.73 -12.78 0.34
N GLN A 57 -2.11 -13.55 1.36
CA GLN A 57 -1.66 -13.35 2.74
C GLN A 57 -0.17 -13.63 2.93
N GLY A 58 0.46 -12.80 3.77
CA GLY A 58 1.83 -12.99 4.25
C GLY A 58 1.91 -13.53 5.67
N ARG A 59 3.00 -13.19 6.38
CA ARG A 59 3.31 -13.76 7.70
C ARG A 59 2.71 -13.02 8.90
N LEU A 60 1.99 -11.90 8.70
CA LEU A 60 1.56 -11.00 9.78
C LEU A 60 0.39 -11.54 10.63
N GLY A 61 -0.37 -12.50 10.10
CA GLY A 61 -1.56 -13.04 10.80
C GLY A 61 -2.77 -12.09 10.77
N ASP A 62 -2.78 -11.12 9.85
CA ASP A 62 -3.78 -10.08 9.66
C ASP A 62 -4.88 -10.48 8.65
N CYS A 63 -5.20 -11.77 8.54
CA CYS A 63 -6.17 -12.27 7.56
C CYS A 63 -7.53 -11.55 7.61
N TRP A 64 -7.94 -11.07 8.80
CA TRP A 64 -9.15 -10.28 8.99
C TRP A 64 -9.13 -8.96 8.17
N PHE A 65 -7.98 -8.30 8.08
CA PHE A 65 -7.79 -7.10 7.28
C PHE A 65 -7.77 -7.46 5.80
N LEU A 66 -6.98 -8.47 5.43
CA LEU A 66 -6.88 -8.91 4.03
C LEU A 66 -8.21 -9.43 3.47
N CYS A 67 -9.05 -10.07 4.28
CA CYS A 67 -10.41 -10.43 3.87
C CYS A 67 -11.26 -9.19 3.56
N ALA A 68 -11.12 -8.10 4.32
CA ALA A 68 -11.80 -6.84 4.00
C ALA A 68 -11.26 -6.23 2.69
N CYS A 69 -9.94 -6.27 2.47
CA CYS A 69 -9.33 -5.84 1.22
C CYS A 69 -9.85 -6.64 0.02
N ALA A 70 -9.95 -7.96 0.16
CA ALA A 70 -10.47 -8.85 -0.89
C ALA A 70 -11.94 -8.56 -1.19
N ALA A 71 -12.74 -8.24 -0.17
CA ALA A 71 -14.15 -7.90 -0.35
C ALA A 71 -14.35 -6.59 -1.12
N ILE A 72 -13.47 -5.59 -0.93
CA ILE A 72 -13.57 -4.30 -1.63
C ILE A 72 -12.91 -4.29 -3.00
N ALA A 73 -11.94 -5.19 -3.27
CA ALA A 73 -11.17 -5.24 -4.50
C ALA A 73 -12.03 -5.18 -5.79
N PRO A 74 -13.11 -5.99 -5.95
CA PRO A 74 -13.96 -5.95 -7.15
C PRO A 74 -14.81 -4.69 -7.27
N HIS A 75 -14.94 -3.90 -6.21
CA HIS A 75 -15.76 -2.69 -6.18
C HIS A 75 -14.90 -1.48 -6.53
N ARG A 76 -14.73 -1.23 -7.84
CA ARG A 76 -13.90 -0.13 -8.37
C ARG A 76 -14.17 1.22 -7.70
N GLN A 77 -15.41 1.58 -7.42
CA GLN A 77 -15.75 2.84 -6.73
C GLN A 77 -15.21 2.91 -5.29
N LEU A 78 -15.16 1.78 -4.57
CA LEU A 78 -14.61 1.73 -3.22
C LEU A 78 -13.08 1.75 -3.26
N MET A 79 -12.48 0.99 -4.19
CA MET A 79 -11.03 1.03 -4.43
C MET A 79 -10.57 2.41 -4.89
N GLN A 80 -11.35 3.09 -5.73
CA GLN A 80 -11.09 4.46 -6.11
C GLN A 80 -11.22 5.39 -4.91
N ARG A 81 -12.22 5.29 -4.03
CA ARG A 81 -12.25 6.13 -2.81
C ARG A 81 -11.03 5.96 -1.90
N VAL A 82 -10.51 4.73 -1.79
CA VAL A 82 -9.25 4.47 -1.08
C VAL A 82 -8.06 5.09 -1.85
N ALA A 83 -8.14 5.11 -3.19
CA ALA A 83 -7.15 5.64 -4.13
C ALA A 83 -7.31 7.14 -4.52
N GLU A 84 -8.41 7.81 -4.16
CA GLU A 84 -8.83 9.11 -4.70
C GLU A 84 -8.24 10.27 -3.91
N SER A 85 -8.09 10.16 -2.59
CA SER A 85 -7.45 11.23 -1.79
C SER A 85 -5.91 11.17 -1.78
N PHE A 86 -5.33 10.37 -2.68
CA PHE A 86 -3.95 10.52 -3.13
C PHE A 86 -3.65 11.90 -3.76
N ASN A 87 -4.66 12.70 -4.10
CA ASN A 87 -4.55 14.03 -4.71
C ASN A 87 -5.16 15.17 -3.85
N SER A 88 -5.11 15.07 -2.52
CA SER A 88 -5.87 15.98 -1.65
C SER A 88 -5.49 17.46 -1.76
N SER A 89 -6.29 18.16 -2.55
CA SER A 89 -6.77 19.51 -2.26
C SER A 89 -8.29 19.62 -2.48
N ILE A 90 -8.99 18.51 -2.72
CA ILE A 90 -10.43 18.51 -3.01
C ILE A 90 -11.20 17.87 -1.85
N PRO A 91 -12.10 18.61 -1.18
CA PRO A 91 -12.96 18.04 -0.14
C PRO A 91 -13.95 17.04 -0.76
N PRO A 92 -14.36 16.01 -0.01
CA PRO A 92 -15.31 15.01 -0.50
C PRO A 92 -16.72 15.60 -0.51
N THR A 93 -17.07 16.37 -1.54
CA THR A 93 -18.48 16.67 -1.86
C THR A 93 -18.95 15.79 -3.01
N THR A 94 -20.24 15.50 -3.00
CA THR A 94 -20.95 14.58 -3.90
C THR A 94 -20.78 14.93 -5.39
N GLU A 95 -20.30 16.12 -5.74
CA GLU A 95 -19.98 16.51 -7.12
C GLU A 95 -18.61 16.01 -7.64
N ALA A 96 -17.76 15.43 -6.79
CA ALA A 96 -16.42 14.99 -7.18
C ALA A 96 -16.42 13.89 -8.25
N LEU A 97 -17.54 13.20 -8.47
CA LEU A 97 -17.63 12.02 -9.34
C LEU A 97 -17.25 12.25 -10.82
N HIS A 98 -17.35 13.49 -11.32
CA HIS A 98 -17.01 13.81 -12.73
C HIS A 98 -15.56 14.27 -12.97
N VAL A 99 -14.78 14.52 -11.91
CA VAL A 99 -13.35 14.93 -12.03
C VAL A 99 -12.40 13.75 -11.82
N LEU A 100 -12.92 12.56 -11.48
CA LEU A 100 -12.14 11.38 -11.06
C LEU A 100 -11.40 10.63 -12.17
N THR A 101 -11.44 11.11 -13.42
CA THR A 101 -10.92 10.34 -14.56
C THR A 101 -9.41 10.52 -14.79
N GLU A 102 -8.77 11.48 -14.10
CA GLU A 102 -7.31 11.65 -14.13
C GLU A 102 -6.72 11.34 -12.75
N VAL A 103 -6.79 10.07 -12.37
CA VAL A 103 -5.96 9.52 -11.29
C VAL A 103 -4.51 9.53 -11.78
N HIS A 104 -3.87 10.69 -11.79
CA HIS A 104 -2.42 10.83 -12.00
C HIS A 104 -1.70 10.42 -10.72
N GLN A 105 -1.88 9.16 -10.31
CA GLN A 105 -0.92 8.58 -9.41
C GLN A 105 0.34 8.30 -10.22
N LYS A 106 1.34 9.14 -10.01
CA LYS A 106 2.68 8.99 -10.57
C LYS A 106 3.19 7.61 -10.17
N THR A 107 3.29 6.74 -11.17
CA THR A 107 3.72 5.37 -11.01
C THR A 107 5.24 5.29 -11.00
N TRP A 108 5.75 4.13 -10.58
CA TRP A 108 7.17 3.85 -10.70
C TRP A 108 7.63 3.95 -12.15
N GLY A 109 8.60 4.82 -12.42
CA GLY A 109 9.15 5.05 -13.76
C GLY A 109 8.77 6.41 -14.34
N ASP A 110 7.81 7.11 -13.73
CA ASP A 110 7.49 8.49 -14.09
C ASP A 110 8.59 9.44 -13.59
N GLN A 111 8.86 10.52 -14.33
CA GLN A 111 9.86 11.54 -13.95
C GLN A 111 9.55 12.18 -12.59
N GLU A 112 8.28 12.18 -12.21
CA GLU A 112 7.77 12.78 -10.99
C GLU A 112 7.56 11.75 -9.86
N TYR A 113 8.06 10.51 -10.00
CA TYR A 113 8.00 9.53 -8.93
C TYR A 113 8.81 9.98 -7.70
N GLU A 114 8.11 10.13 -6.58
CA GLU A 114 8.70 10.59 -5.32
C GLU A 114 8.77 9.49 -4.25
N GLY A 115 8.33 8.26 -4.53
CA GLY A 115 8.32 7.17 -3.53
C GLY A 115 7.35 7.41 -2.37
N LYS A 116 6.25 8.14 -2.62
CA LYS A 116 5.25 8.60 -1.65
C LYS A 116 3.85 8.16 -2.07
N PHE A 117 3.10 7.55 -1.15
CA PHE A 117 1.77 6.99 -1.39
C PHE A 117 0.84 7.38 -0.23
N CYS A 118 -0.41 7.77 -0.51
CA CYS A 118 -1.34 8.29 0.49
C CYS A 118 -2.69 7.55 0.46
N PHE A 119 -3.01 6.77 1.47
CA PHE A 119 -4.27 6.01 1.56
C PHE A 119 -5.28 6.70 2.47
N VAL A 120 -6.57 6.48 2.24
CA VAL A 120 -7.63 7.04 3.08
C VAL A 120 -8.34 5.94 3.85
N PHE A 121 -8.45 6.11 5.16
CA PHE A 121 -9.20 5.22 6.03
C PHE A 121 -10.31 5.95 6.77
N TRP A 122 -11.44 5.29 6.94
CA TRP A 122 -12.49 5.78 7.83
C TRP A 122 -12.14 5.44 9.27
N LYS A 123 -11.81 6.46 10.07
CA LYS A 123 -11.38 6.30 11.46
C LYS A 123 -12.18 7.26 12.34
N PHE A 124 -12.89 6.72 13.33
CA PHE A 124 -13.69 7.46 14.32
C PHE A 124 -14.65 8.52 13.74
N GLY A 125 -15.30 8.21 12.62
CA GLY A 125 -16.29 9.10 12.01
C GLY A 125 -15.71 10.11 11.02
N THR A 126 -14.42 10.01 10.70
CA THR A 126 -13.75 10.91 9.76
C THR A 126 -12.89 10.16 8.76
N TRP A 127 -12.85 10.62 7.51
CA TRP A 127 -11.84 10.21 6.53
C TRP A 127 -10.47 10.73 6.96
N THR A 128 -9.52 9.82 7.14
CA THR A 128 -8.15 10.11 7.60
C THR A 128 -7.16 9.70 6.53
N GLU A 129 -6.33 10.65 6.11
CA GLU A 129 -5.25 10.42 5.14
C GLU A 129 -4.01 9.87 5.83
N VAL A 130 -3.42 8.83 5.25
CA VAL A 130 -2.22 8.17 5.75
C VAL A 130 -1.21 8.08 4.63
N THR A 131 -0.19 8.93 4.71
CA THR A 131 0.95 8.90 3.80
C THR A 131 2.02 7.93 4.30
N VAL A 132 2.55 7.11 3.40
CA VAL A 132 3.68 6.20 3.60
C VAL A 132 4.68 6.32 2.45
N ASP A 133 5.95 6.00 2.72
CA ASP A 133 6.87 5.67 1.64
C ASP A 133 6.60 4.25 1.11
N ASP A 134 7.20 3.88 -0.02
CA ASP A 134 7.01 2.56 -0.63
C ASP A 134 8.08 1.51 -0.28
N ARG A 135 8.89 1.74 0.76
CA ARG A 135 9.80 0.69 1.25
C ARG A 135 8.97 -0.39 1.93
N LEU A 136 9.12 -1.64 1.50
CA LEU A 136 8.39 -2.79 2.03
C LEU A 136 9.35 -3.82 2.64
N PRO A 137 8.99 -4.46 3.76
CA PRO A 137 9.83 -5.44 4.41
C PRO A 137 9.93 -6.71 3.57
N CYS A 138 11.16 -7.11 3.28
CA CYS A 138 11.46 -8.25 2.42
C CYS A 138 12.42 -9.22 3.10
N ARG A 139 12.33 -10.50 2.70
CA ARG A 139 13.32 -11.53 2.97
C ARG A 139 13.58 -12.33 1.69
N ASP A 140 14.85 -12.61 1.41
CA ASP A 140 15.28 -13.37 0.22
C ASP A 140 14.70 -12.80 -1.09
N GLY A 141 14.62 -11.47 -1.19
CA GLY A 141 14.07 -10.76 -2.35
C GLY A 141 12.55 -10.88 -2.51
N ARG A 142 11.81 -11.32 -1.49
CA ARG A 142 10.35 -11.46 -1.49
C ARG A 142 9.71 -10.66 -0.37
N LEU A 143 8.52 -10.12 -0.63
CA LEU A 143 7.70 -9.44 0.38
C LEU A 143 7.41 -10.39 1.55
N LEU A 144 7.56 -9.87 2.78
CA LEU A 144 7.35 -10.63 4.01
C LEU A 144 5.87 -10.76 4.38
N TYR A 145 5.10 -9.70 4.12
CA TYR A 145 3.68 -9.60 4.44
C TYR A 145 2.80 -9.81 3.19
N SER A 146 1.65 -9.15 3.12
CA SER A 146 0.72 -9.34 2.00
C SER A 146 1.40 -9.04 0.66
N ARG A 147 0.86 -9.64 -0.39
CA ARG A 147 1.29 -9.40 -1.77
C ARG A 147 0.12 -9.58 -2.72
N CYS A 148 0.23 -8.98 -3.89
CA CYS A 148 -0.71 -9.26 -4.96
C CYS A 148 -0.38 -10.61 -5.63
N ALA A 149 -1.39 -11.30 -6.18
CA ALA A 149 -1.15 -12.50 -7.00
C ALA A 149 -0.24 -12.21 -8.20
N ASN A 150 -0.48 -11.08 -8.86
CA ASN A 150 0.47 -10.52 -9.81
C ASN A 150 1.62 -9.81 -9.08
N LYS A 151 2.85 -10.28 -9.32
CA LYS A 151 4.06 -9.75 -8.67
C LYS A 151 4.38 -8.29 -9.02
N ARG A 152 3.80 -7.75 -10.10
CA ARG A 152 3.98 -6.35 -10.48
C ARG A 152 3.01 -5.41 -9.78
N HIS A 153 1.96 -5.92 -9.12
CA HIS A 153 0.94 -5.08 -8.49
C HIS A 153 1.29 -4.84 -7.02
N PHE A 154 1.16 -3.60 -6.54
CA PHE A 154 1.59 -3.19 -5.19
C PHE A 154 0.52 -2.49 -4.34
N TRP A 155 -0.72 -2.38 -4.81
CA TRP A 155 -1.80 -1.75 -4.03
C TRP A 155 -1.99 -2.39 -2.65
N LEU A 156 -2.00 -3.73 -2.57
CA LEU A 156 -2.26 -4.45 -1.33
C LEU A 156 -1.14 -4.28 -0.29
N PRO A 157 0.15 -4.56 -0.60
CA PRO A 157 1.22 -4.41 0.38
C PRO A 157 1.38 -2.96 0.86
N LEU A 158 1.15 -1.97 0.00
CA LEU A 158 1.21 -0.57 0.39
C LEU A 158 0.00 -0.14 1.24
N MET A 159 -1.19 -0.67 0.95
CA MET A 159 -2.38 -0.43 1.77
C MET A 159 -2.27 -1.10 3.14
N GLU A 160 -1.74 -2.32 3.22
CA GLU A 160 -1.43 -3.02 4.49
C GLU A 160 -0.42 -2.22 5.31
N LYS A 161 0.64 -1.71 4.68
CA LYS A 161 1.62 -0.83 5.34
C LYS A 161 0.96 0.45 5.87
N ALA A 162 0.13 1.11 5.07
CA ALA A 162 -0.56 2.33 5.51
C ALA A 162 -1.56 2.06 6.63
N TYR A 163 -2.19 0.89 6.66
CA TYR A 163 -3.10 0.51 7.74
C TYR A 163 -2.36 0.14 9.04
N ALA A 164 -1.13 -0.37 8.93
CA ALA A 164 -0.26 -0.67 10.06
C ALA A 164 0.31 0.59 10.75
N LYS A 165 0.35 1.72 10.03
CA LYS A 165 0.76 3.04 10.55
C LYS A 165 -0.36 3.70 11.36
#